data_AF-A0A3A8AXG6-F1
#
_entry.id   AF-A0A3A8AXG6-F1
#
_cell.length_a   1.000
_cell.length_b   1.000
_cell.length_c   1.000
_cell.angle_alpha   90.00
_cell.angle_beta   90.00
_cell.angle_gamma   90.00
#
_symmetry.space_group_name_H-M   'P 1'
#
loop_
_entity.id
_entity.type
_entity.pdbx_description
1 polymer ?
#
loop_
_entity_poly.entity_id
_entity_poly.type
_entity_poly.pdbx_seq_one_letter_code
_entity_poly.pdbx_strand_id
1 'polypeptide(L)'
;MRAAPVLFLALMLSACTQFPQLDGTVSEEVRRAPYPDLVPLGTLDMRATTGRLTPETGARIEARIARLRARAARLRGTVIDAPARRRMKAGVDS
;
A
#
# COMPACT_ATOMS: atom_id res chain seq x y z
N MET A 1 30.07 -4.90 16.48
CA MET A 1 29.34 -5.30 15.25
C MET A 1 28.31 -6.44 15.46
N ARG A 2 28.31 -7.18 16.59
CA ARG A 2 27.33 -8.28 16.84
C ARG A 2 26.00 -7.84 17.47
N ALA A 3 25.87 -6.57 17.85
CA ALA A 3 24.65 -6.05 18.47
C ALA A 3 23.49 -5.86 17.46
N ALA A 4 23.81 -5.58 16.19
CA ALA A 4 22.81 -5.37 15.15
C ALA A 4 21.90 -6.60 14.88
N PRO A 5 22.43 -7.83 14.72
CA PRO A 5 21.57 -9.00 14.53
C PRO A 5 20.76 -9.36 15.79
N VAL A 6 21.32 -9.15 16.98
CA VAL A 6 20.62 -9.40 18.26
C VAL A 6 19.46 -8.42 18.43
N LEU A 7 19.67 -7.15 18.11
CA LEU A 7 18.63 -6.12 18.16
C LEU A 7 17.51 -6.43 17.16
N PHE A 8 17.87 -6.80 15.92
CA PHE A 8 16.88 -7.12 14.89
C PHE A 8 16.02 -8.34 15.26
N LEU A 9 16.63 -9.37 15.85
CA LEU A 9 15.92 -10.55 16.34
C LEU A 9 14.95 -10.20 17.49
N ALA A 10 15.37 -9.34 18.41
CA ALA A 10 14.52 -8.89 19.51
C ALA A 10 13.29 -8.10 19.02
N LEU A 11 13.45 -7.25 18.00
CA LEU A 11 12.33 -6.52 17.38
C LEU A 11 11.35 -7.43 16.63
N MET A 12 11.83 -8.51 16.01
CA MET A 12 10.95 -9.50 15.36
C MET A 12 10.12 -10.29 16.38
N LEU A 13 10.67 -10.60 17.56
CA LEU A 13 9.93 -11.27 18.63
C LEU A 13 8.84 -10.37 19.25
N SER A 14 9.06 -9.05 19.35
CA SER A 14 8.06 -8.12 19.87
C SER A 14 6.97 -7.72 18.88
N ALA A 15 7.11 -8.08 17.59
CA ALA A 15 6.06 -7.85 16.59
C ALA A 15 4.87 -8.81 16.73
N CYS A 16 5.02 -9.93 17.45
CA CYS A 16 3.95 -10.89 17.74
C CYS A 16 3.31 -10.66 19.12
N THR A 17 3.21 -9.42 19.59
CA THR A 17 2.52 -9.13 20.85
C THR A 17 1.02 -9.38 20.73
N GLN A 18 0.43 -9.90 21.81
CA GLN A 18 -0.98 -10.16 21.90
C GLN A 18 -1.77 -8.87 21.70
N PHE A 19 -2.76 -8.89 20.80
CA PHE A 19 -3.71 -7.79 20.64
C PHE A 19 -4.31 -7.47 22.03
N PRO A 20 -4.30 -6.20 22.47
CA PRO A 20 -4.86 -5.85 23.77
C PRO A 20 -6.34 -6.26 23.79
N GLN A 21 -6.81 -6.90 24.85
CA GLN A 21 -8.24 -7.20 25.00
C GLN A 21 -9.03 -5.90 25.10
N LEU A 22 -9.60 -5.45 23.96
CA LEU A 22 -10.53 -4.33 23.90
C LEU A 22 -11.93 -4.69 24.44
N ASP A 23 -12.14 -5.94 24.87
CA ASP A 23 -13.44 -6.43 25.34
C ASP A 23 -13.94 -5.73 26.62
N GLY A 24 -13.08 -5.01 27.34
CA GLY A 24 -13.40 -4.37 28.61
C GLY A 24 -13.90 -2.92 28.55
N THR A 25 -13.90 -2.26 27.40
CA THR A 25 -14.17 -0.80 27.35
C THR A 25 -15.62 -0.44 27.05
N VAL A 26 -16.45 -1.41 26.68
CA VAL A 26 -17.88 -1.18 26.43
C VAL A 26 -18.66 -1.51 27.70
N SER A 27 -19.28 -0.51 28.32
CA SER A 27 -20.14 -0.71 29.48
C SER A 27 -21.43 -1.44 29.08
N GLU A 28 -22.10 -2.09 30.06
CA GLU A 28 -23.42 -2.70 29.84
C GLU A 28 -24.47 -1.70 29.37
N GLU A 29 -24.29 -0.42 29.71
CA GLU A 29 -25.13 0.68 29.25
C GLU A 29 -24.95 0.93 27.75
N VAL A 30 -23.69 0.96 27.28
CA VAL A 30 -23.39 1.14 25.84
C VAL A 30 -23.82 -0.08 25.03
N ARG A 31 -23.70 -1.31 25.58
CA ARG A 31 -24.20 -2.52 24.92
C ARG A 31 -25.72 -2.52 24.72
N ARG A 32 -26.47 -1.93 25.64
CA ARG A 32 -27.94 -1.84 25.59
C ARG A 32 -28.45 -0.56 24.94
N ALA A 33 -27.56 0.38 24.60
CA ALA A 33 -27.93 1.62 23.95
C ALA A 33 -28.51 1.32 22.55
N PRO A 34 -29.54 2.07 22.12
CA PRO A 34 -30.04 1.98 20.76
C PRO A 34 -28.93 2.36 19.77
N TYR A 35 -28.98 1.75 18.58
CA TYR A 35 -28.09 2.12 17.50
C TYR A 35 -28.32 3.60 17.12
N PRO A 36 -27.25 4.39 16.87
CA PRO A 36 -27.41 5.80 16.56
C PRO A 36 -28.09 6.00 15.20
N ASP A 37 -28.89 7.06 15.10
CA ASP A 37 -29.49 7.47 13.84
C ASP A 37 -28.41 7.93 12.85
N LEU A 38 -28.52 7.47 11.60
CA LEU A 38 -27.61 7.86 10.54
C LEU A 38 -27.98 9.25 10.02
N VAL A 39 -27.04 10.19 10.16
CA VAL A 39 -27.19 11.55 9.63
C VAL A 39 -26.83 11.56 8.13
N PRO A 40 -27.63 12.24 7.26
CA PRO A 40 -27.30 12.36 5.85
C PRO A 40 -25.93 13.01 5.63
N LEU A 41 -25.14 12.47 4.69
CA LEU A 41 -23.79 12.97 4.43
C LEU A 41 -23.75 14.46 4.02
N GLY A 42 -24.81 14.95 3.38
CA GLY A 42 -24.93 16.35 2.94
C GLY A 42 -25.09 17.36 4.09
N THR A 43 -25.46 16.91 5.30
CA THR A 43 -25.56 17.77 6.48
C THR A 43 -24.32 17.73 7.37
N LEU A 44 -23.35 16.87 7.04
CA LEU A 44 -22.07 16.83 7.74
C LEU A 44 -21.18 17.94 7.21
N ASP A 45 -20.74 18.85 8.08
CA ASP A 45 -19.61 19.73 7.77
C ASP A 45 -18.36 18.86 7.67
N MET A 46 -18.06 18.43 6.44
CA MET A 46 -16.87 17.63 6.08
C MET A 46 -15.62 18.52 6.16
N ARG A 47 -15.30 18.96 7.38
CA ARG A 47 -14.05 19.62 7.74
C ARG A 47 -12.90 18.61 7.88
N ALA A 48 -13.00 17.46 7.22
CA ALA A 48 -11.88 16.60 6.93
C ALA A 48 -11.03 17.29 5.85
N THR A 49 -10.10 18.14 6.29
CA THR A 49 -9.04 18.72 5.45
C THR A 49 -7.89 17.76 5.22
N THR A 50 -7.83 16.67 5.99
CA THR A 50 -6.84 15.60 5.84
C THR A 50 -7.09 14.80 4.56
N GLY A 51 -6.11 14.81 3.65
CA GLY A 51 -6.15 14.01 2.42
C GLY A 51 -6.71 14.71 1.18
N ARG A 52 -6.95 16.03 1.21
CA ARG A 52 -7.34 16.77 0.00
C ARG A 52 -6.19 16.78 -1.01
N LEU A 53 -6.53 16.60 -2.28
CA LEU A 53 -5.61 16.82 -3.39
C LEU A 53 -5.19 18.29 -3.38
N THR A 54 -3.90 18.52 -3.12
CA THR A 54 -3.30 19.85 -3.29
C THR A 54 -2.74 19.99 -4.72
N PRO A 55 -2.57 21.22 -5.23
CA PRO A 55 -1.91 21.44 -6.52
C PRO A 55 -0.55 20.72 -6.64
N GLU A 56 0.22 20.70 -5.55
CA GLU A 56 1.53 20.02 -5.47
C GLU A 56 1.38 18.50 -5.59
N THR A 57 0.31 17.93 -5.05
CA THR A 57 -0.01 16.51 -5.17
C THR A 57 -0.32 16.15 -6.62
N GLY A 58 -1.10 16.98 -7.32
CA GLY A 58 -1.37 16.84 -8.75
C GLY A 58 -0.10 16.87 -9.58
N ALA A 59 0.76 17.88 -9.37
CA ALA A 59 2.05 18.00 -10.07
C ALA A 59 2.96 16.78 -9.85
N ARG A 60 2.99 16.23 -8.63
CA ARG A 60 3.78 15.03 -8.30
C ARG A 60 3.28 13.78 -9.02
N ILE A 61 1.96 13.64 -9.16
CA ILE A 61 1.33 12.53 -9.89
C ILE A 61 1.67 12.63 -11.37
N GLU A 62 1.52 13.81 -11.98
CA GLU A 62 1.86 14.03 -13.40
C GLU A 62 3.34 13.72 -13.70
N ALA A 63 4.25 14.21 -12.85
CA ALA A 63 5.67 13.90 -12.96
C ALA A 63 5.95 12.38 -12.87
N ARG A 64 5.21 11.66 -12.02
CA ARG A 64 5.32 10.20 -11.91
C ARG A 64 4.80 9.51 -13.18
N ILE A 65 3.67 9.96 -13.73
CA ILE A 65 3.11 9.43 -14.98
C ILE A 65 4.12 9.58 -16.12
N ALA A 66 4.73 10.76 -16.28
CA ALA A 66 5.74 11.01 -17.30
C ALA A 66 6.93 10.05 -17.18
N ARG A 67 7.48 9.86 -15.97
CA ARG A 67 8.57 8.91 -15.71
C ARG A 67 8.19 7.47 -16.03
N LEU A 68 6.99 7.04 -15.67
CA LEU A 68 6.51 5.68 -15.95
C LEU A 68 6.34 5.44 -17.45
N ARG A 69 5.79 6.42 -18.19
CA ARG A 69 5.67 6.34 -19.66
C ARG A 69 7.04 6.26 -20.33
N ALA A 70 8.01 7.08 -19.90
CA ALA A 70 9.38 7.03 -20.42
C ALA A 70 10.05 5.68 -20.14
N ARG A 71 9.88 5.13 -18.93
CA ARG A 71 10.38 3.78 -18.58
C ARG A 71 9.75 2.71 -19.46
N ALA A 72 8.43 2.76 -19.65
CA ALA A 72 7.72 1.80 -20.49
C ALA A 72 8.21 1.86 -21.95
N ALA A 73 8.44 3.06 -22.50
CA ALA A 73 8.99 3.21 -23.84
C ALA A 73 10.37 2.53 -23.98
N ARG A 74 11.25 2.67 -22.97
CA ARG A 74 12.54 1.96 -22.95
C ARG A 74 12.40 0.45 -22.86
N LEU A 75 11.44 -0.05 -22.07
CA LEU A 75 11.21 -1.47 -21.89
C LEU A 75 10.54 -2.15 -23.08
N ARG A 76 9.84 -1.40 -23.94
CA ARG A 76 9.18 -1.92 -25.15
C ARG A 76 10.15 -2.34 -26.26
N GLY A 77 11.45 -2.06 -26.12
CA GLY A 77 12.46 -2.60 -27.04
C GLY A 77 12.55 -4.14 -26.98
N THR A 78 13.21 -4.74 -27.96
CA THR A 78 13.49 -6.19 -27.95
C THR A 78 14.40 -6.55 -26.78
N VAL A 79 13.81 -7.06 -25.69
CA VAL A 79 14.52 -7.61 -24.53
C VAL A 79 15.28 -8.90 -24.89
N ILE A 80 14.84 -9.57 -25.95
CA ILE A 80 15.44 -10.82 -26.46
C ILE A 80 16.19 -10.51 -27.74
N ASP A 81 17.51 -10.65 -27.68
CA ASP A 81 18.38 -10.54 -28.85
C ASP A 81 18.11 -11.66 -29.88
N ALA A 82 18.53 -11.43 -31.12
CA ALA A 82 18.30 -12.38 -32.21
C ALA A 82 18.89 -13.79 -31.92
N PRO A 83 20.09 -13.92 -31.33
CA PRO A 83 20.63 -15.22 -30.90
C PRO A 83 19.75 -15.96 -29.88
N ALA A 84 19.30 -15.29 -28.82
CA ALA A 84 18.45 -15.87 -27.79
C ALA A 84 17.10 -16.30 -28.38
N ARG A 85 16.53 -15.50 -29.29
CA ARG A 85 15.30 -15.86 -30.00
C ARG A 85 15.44 -17.14 -30.82
N ARG A 86 16.57 -17.33 -31.50
CA ARG A 86 16.85 -18.57 -32.24
C ARG A 86 16.95 -19.78 -31.32
N ARG A 87 17.61 -19.65 -30.16
CA ARG A 87 17.71 -20.74 -29.17
C ARG A 87 16.34 -21.15 -28.62
N MET A 88 15.49 -20.18 -28.28
CA MET A 88 14.14 -20.47 -27.82
C MET A 88 13.30 -21.17 -28.90
N LYS A 89 13.37 -20.70 -30.15
CA LYS A 89 12.64 -21.33 -31.25
C LYS A 89 13.10 -22.78 -31.47
N ALA A 90 14.41 -23.01 -31.46
CA ALA A 90 14.98 -24.34 -31.63
C ALA A 90 14.56 -25.32 -30.51
N GLY A 91 14.42 -24.85 -29.27
CA GLY A 91 13.96 -25.69 -28.15
C GLY A 91 12.45 -25.92 -28.08
N VAL A 92 11.64 -25.20 -28.86
CA VAL A 92 10.18 -25.40 -28.96
C VAL A 92 9.84 -26.32 -30.14
N ASP A 93 10.63 -26.27 -31.21
CA ASP A 93 10.47 -27.10 -32.41
C ASP A 93 11.10 -28.51 -32.25
N SER A 94 11.65 -28.83 -31.07
CA SER A 94 12.29 -30.11 -30.69
C SER A 94 11.42 -30.93 -29.75
#